data_AF-A0A9E4TE20-F1
#
_entry.id   AF-A0A9E4TE20-F1
#
_cell.length_a   1.000
_cell.length_b   1.000
_cell.length_c   1.000
_cell.angle_alpha   90.00
_cell.angle_beta   90.00
_cell.angle_gamma   90.00
#
_symmetry.space_group_name_H-M   'P 1'
#
loop_
_entity.id
_entity.type
_entity.pdbx_description
1 polymer ?
#
loop_
_entity_poly.entity_id
_entity_poly.type
_entity_poly.pdbx_seq_one_letter_code
_entity_poly.pdbx_strand_id
1 'polypeptide(L)'
;MAASLGAGAAVGAAWGLLLPRGFGFFMIFLGIGIGYVVAEAIGRATNRRTGTPLQVIGALGVVAAYFVRNIVADNSFVPTNDIGGLIVLLAGIVMVISRLRG
;
A
#
# COMPACT_ATOMS: atom_id res chain seq x y z
N MET A 1 2.99 5.14 13.42
CA MET A 1 2.26 6.08 12.54
C MET A 1 3.18 6.70 11.51
N ALA A 2 4.28 7.38 11.88
CA ALA A 2 5.20 7.96 10.89
C ALA A 2 5.84 6.90 9.95
N ALA A 3 6.19 5.72 10.47
CA ALA A 3 6.80 4.65 9.68
C ALA A 3 5.87 4.04 8.61
N SER A 4 4.56 3.93 8.86
CA SER A 4 3.61 3.40 7.87
C SER A 4 3.36 4.37 6.73
N LEU A 5 3.28 5.66 7.05
CA LEU A 5 3.14 6.74 6.07
C LEU A 5 4.43 6.91 5.26
N GLY A 6 5.60 6.85 5.90
CA GLY A 6 6.89 6.92 5.21
C GLY A 6 7.12 5.74 4.27
N ALA A 7 6.86 4.52 4.74
CA ALA A 7 6.94 3.32 3.90
C ALA A 7 5.89 3.34 2.78
N GLY A 8 4.65 3.72 3.09
CA GLY A 8 3.58 3.87 2.10
C GLY A 8 3.92 4.89 1.02
N ALA A 9 4.44 6.07 1.41
CA ALA A 9 4.82 7.11 0.47
C ALA A 9 6.01 6.71 -0.42
N ALA A 10 7.06 6.11 0.17
CA ALA A 10 8.22 5.65 -0.61
C ALA A 10 7.83 4.55 -1.61
N VAL A 11 7.02 3.59 -1.18
CA VAL A 11 6.55 2.49 -2.03
C VAL A 11 5.56 2.98 -3.08
N GLY A 12 4.66 3.89 -2.73
CA GLY A 12 3.73 4.53 -3.68
C GLY A 12 4.45 5.36 -4.74
N ALA A 13 5.49 6.09 -4.36
CA ALA A 13 6.33 6.85 -5.31
C ALA A 13 7.10 5.92 -6.25
N ALA A 14 7.72 4.86 -5.71
CA ALA A 14 8.40 3.85 -6.52
C ALA A 14 7.43 3.16 -7.48
N TRP A 15 6.20 2.86 -7.03
CA TRP A 15 5.17 2.27 -7.86
C TRP A 15 4.71 3.22 -8.99
N GLY A 16 4.42 4.49 -8.67
CA GLY A 16 4.02 5.49 -9.66
C GLY A 16 5.10 5.76 -10.72
N LEU A 17 6.39 5.74 -10.34
CA LEU A 17 7.51 5.95 -11.25
C LEU A 17 7.81 4.74 -12.14
N LEU A 18 7.84 3.53 -11.57
CA LEU A 18 8.30 2.34 -12.28
C LEU A 18 7.19 1.68 -13.10
N LEU A 19 5.95 1.75 -12.64
CA LEU A 19 4.82 1.04 -13.24
C LEU A 19 3.60 1.97 -13.31
N PRO A 20 3.67 3.03 -14.15
CA PRO A 20 2.61 4.04 -14.25
C PRO A 20 1.31 3.44 -14.82
N ARG A 21 1.37 2.35 -15.58
CA ARG A 21 0.18 1.64 -16.12
C ARG A 21 0.08 0.22 -15.59
N GLY A 22 -1.16 -0.24 -15.46
CA GLY A 22 -1.47 -1.54 -14.89
C GLY A 22 -1.13 -2.73 -15.78
N PHE A 23 -0.47 -3.73 -15.20
CA PHE A 23 -0.10 -5.00 -15.85
C PHE A 23 -1.14 -6.12 -15.59
N GLY A 24 -2.43 -5.81 -15.70
CA GLY A 24 -3.52 -6.80 -15.56
C GLY A 24 -3.40 -7.66 -14.29
N PHE A 25 -3.39 -8.98 -14.44
CA PHE A 25 -3.32 -9.95 -13.33
C PHE A 25 -2.12 -9.74 -12.38
N PHE A 26 -0.99 -9.22 -12.88
CA PHE A 26 0.21 -9.00 -12.06
C PHE A 26 0.04 -7.93 -10.98
N MET A 27 -1.01 -7.11 -11.08
CA MET A 27 -1.32 -6.08 -10.10
C MET A 27 -1.65 -6.67 -8.71
N ILE A 28 -2.17 -7.90 -8.64
CA ILE A 28 -2.44 -8.56 -7.37
C ILE A 28 -1.14 -8.80 -6.59
N PHE A 29 -0.08 -9.28 -7.25
CA PHE A 29 1.23 -9.51 -6.62
C PHE A 29 1.88 -8.19 -6.19
N LEU A 30 1.71 -7.14 -6.97
CA LEU A 30 2.10 -5.78 -6.59
C LEU A 30 1.42 -5.35 -5.29
N GLY A 31 0.09 -5.50 -5.20
CA GLY A 31 -0.65 -5.16 -3.98
C GLY A 31 -0.18 -5.96 -2.78
N ILE A 32 0.01 -7.27 -2.96
CA ILE A 32 0.55 -8.15 -1.94
C ILE A 32 1.93 -7.68 -1.46
N GLY A 33 2.83 -7.33 -2.39
CA GLY A 33 4.17 -6.84 -2.10
C GLY A 33 4.18 -5.52 -1.35
N ILE A 34 3.37 -4.55 -1.80
CA ILE A 34 3.21 -3.25 -1.14
C ILE A 34 2.69 -3.45 0.29
N GLY A 35 1.63 -4.26 0.44
CA GLY A 35 1.06 -4.59 1.74
C GLY A 35 2.08 -5.26 2.67
N TYR A 36 2.90 -6.17 2.14
CA TYR A 36 3.96 -6.82 2.89
C TYR A 36 5.00 -5.82 3.42
N VAL A 37 5.48 -4.91 2.57
CA VAL A 37 6.48 -3.89 2.95
C VAL A 37 5.94 -2.94 4.01
N VAL A 38 4.69 -2.49 3.85
CA VAL A 38 4.03 -1.63 4.85
C VAL A 38 3.87 -2.37 6.18
N ALA A 39 3.41 -3.62 6.16
CA ALA A 39 3.28 -4.43 7.37
C ALA A 39 4.63 -4.69 8.05
N GLU A 40 5.69 -4.95 7.29
CA GLU A 40 7.05 -5.16 7.79
C GLU A 40 7.61 -3.88 8.45
N ALA A 41 7.43 -2.72 7.81
CA ALA A 41 7.87 -1.44 8.35
C ALA A 41 7.17 -1.12 9.68
N ILE A 42 5.87 -1.41 9.76
CA ILE A 42 5.08 -1.27 11.00
C ILE A 42 5.58 -2.26 12.05
N GLY A 43 5.73 -3.53 11.70
CA GLY A 43 6.21 -4.57 12.61
C GLY A 43 7.58 -4.22 13.20
N ARG A 44 8.50 -3.66 12.41
CA ARG A 44 9.80 -3.19 12.94
C ARG A 44 9.64 -1.99 13.86
N ALA A 45 8.80 -1.01 13.50
CA ALA A 45 8.58 0.19 14.30
C ALA A 45 7.85 -0.08 15.63
N THR A 46 7.05 -1.13 15.72
CA THR A 46 6.27 -1.48 16.91
C THR A 46 6.80 -2.67 17.70
N ASN A 47 8.03 -3.11 17.39
CA ASN A 47 8.66 -4.28 17.99
C ASN A 47 7.79 -5.55 17.87
N ARG A 48 7.21 -5.76 16.69
CA ARG A 48 6.34 -6.89 16.29
C ARG A 48 5.05 -7.02 17.11
N ARG A 49 4.58 -5.95 17.74
CA ARG A 49 3.26 -5.95 18.37
C ARG A 49 2.16 -6.10 17.31
N THR A 50 1.21 -6.98 17.57
CA THR A 50 0.05 -7.26 16.72
C THR A 50 -1.22 -6.77 17.42
N GLY A 51 -2.22 -6.36 16.63
CA GLY A 51 -3.47 -5.82 17.19
C GLY A 51 -4.27 -4.97 16.21
N THR A 52 -5.57 -4.84 16.47
CA THR A 52 -6.53 -4.08 15.66
C THR A 52 -6.05 -2.65 15.36
N PRO A 53 -5.44 -1.88 16.30
CA PRO A 53 -4.96 -0.54 16.00
C PRO A 53 -3.84 -0.53 14.95
N LEU A 54 -2.95 -1.53 14.92
CA LEU A 54 -1.89 -1.62 13.93
C LEU A 54 -2.42 -1.97 12.54
N GLN A 55 -3.47 -2.80 12.47
CA GLN A 55 -4.13 -3.14 11.21
C GLN A 55 -4.71 -1.90 10.52
N VAL A 56 -5.36 -1.02 11.30
CA VAL A 56 -5.89 0.26 10.78
C VAL A 56 -4.75 1.16 10.28
N ILE A 57 -3.67 1.30 11.06
CA ILE A 57 -2.52 2.13 10.68
C ILE A 57 -1.83 1.59 9.42
N GLY A 58 -1.77 0.27 9.25
CA GLY A 58 -1.23 -0.34 8.05
C GLY A 58 -2.12 -0.18 6.83
N ALA A 59 -3.44 -0.36 6.97
CA ALA A 59 -4.38 -0.11 5.89
C ALA A 59 -4.28 1.34 5.41
N LEU A 60 -4.18 2.30 6.33
CA LEU A 60 -3.94 3.72 6.01
C LEU A 60 -2.62 3.94 5.26
N GLY A 61 -1.57 3.18 5.57
CA GLY A 61 -0.30 3.22 4.83
C GLY A 61 -0.43 2.77 3.38
N VAL A 62 -1.22 1.73 3.10
CA VAL A 62 -1.50 1.25 1.73
C VAL A 62 -2.37 2.26 0.97
N VAL A 63 -3.37 2.84 1.63
CA VAL A 63 -4.18 3.93 1.07
C VAL A 63 -3.30 5.13 0.69
N ALA A 64 -2.38 5.53 1.56
CA ALA A 64 -1.43 6.59 1.26
C ALA A 64 -0.55 6.26 0.05
N ALA A 65 -0.08 5.01 -0.06
CA ALA A 65 0.70 4.55 -1.21
C ALA A 65 -0.07 4.68 -2.53
N TYR A 66 -1.37 4.35 -2.52
CA TYR A 66 -2.25 4.51 -3.69
C TYR A 66 -2.41 5.98 -4.09
N PHE A 67 -2.66 6.87 -3.14
CA PHE A 67 -2.75 8.31 -3.43
C PHE A 67 -1.45 8.87 -3.97
N VAL A 68 -0.30 8.50 -3.39
CA VAL A 68 1.02 8.94 -3.88
C VAL A 68 1.25 8.44 -5.31
N ARG A 69 0.91 7.18 -5.61
CA ARG A 69 1.00 6.65 -6.98
C ARG A 69 0.16 7.46 -7.95
N ASN A 70 -1.07 7.82 -7.59
CA ASN A 70 -1.96 8.58 -8.48
C ASN A 70 -1.47 10.00 -8.74
N ILE A 71 -0.92 10.67 -7.72
CA ILE A 71 -0.29 11.98 -7.88
C ILE A 71 0.93 11.89 -8.80
N VAL A 72 1.76 10.86 -8.63
CA VAL A 72 2.99 10.69 -9.42
C VAL A 72 2.72 10.28 -10.87
N ALA A 73 1.79 9.36 -11.10
CA ALA A 73 1.53 8.79 -12.42
C ALA A 73 0.54 9.60 -13.26
N ASP A 74 -0.54 10.08 -12.65
CA ASP A 74 -1.69 10.66 -13.35
C ASP A 74 -1.92 12.14 -12.96
N ASN A 75 -1.05 12.71 -12.11
CA ASN A 75 -1.14 14.07 -11.57
C ASN A 75 -2.53 14.42 -10.99
N SER A 76 -3.23 13.39 -10.51
CA SER A 76 -4.65 13.44 -10.11
C SER A 76 -4.83 12.65 -8.81
N PHE A 77 -5.68 13.14 -7.90
CA PHE A 77 -5.93 12.44 -6.63
C PHE A 77 -6.88 11.23 -6.79
N VAL A 78 -7.87 11.34 -7.67
CA VAL A 78 -8.90 10.31 -7.91
C VAL A 78 -9.05 10.09 -9.41
N PRO A 79 -8.37 9.09 -9.99
CA PRO A 79 -8.53 8.77 -11.40
C PRO A 79 -9.89 8.12 -11.65
N THR A 80 -10.59 8.55 -12.70
CA THR A 80 -11.98 8.15 -13.02
C THR A 80 -12.09 6.69 -13.50
N ASN A 81 -10.97 6.03 -13.85
CA ASN A 81 -10.99 4.67 -14.41
C ASN A 81 -9.79 3.80 -13.98
N ASP A 82 -9.36 3.89 -12.71
CA ASP A 82 -8.20 3.14 -12.17
C ASP A 82 -8.59 1.84 -11.45
N ILE A 83 -9.20 0.93 -12.20
CA ILE A 83 -9.58 -0.41 -11.70
C ILE A 83 -8.33 -1.18 -11.23
N GLY A 84 -7.21 -1.01 -11.93
CA GLY A 84 -5.96 -1.66 -11.61
C GLY A 84 -5.41 -1.24 -10.24
N GLY A 85 -5.35 0.06 -9.99
CA GLY A 85 -4.88 0.60 -8.70
C GLY A 85 -5.82 0.26 -7.55
N LEU A 86 -7.14 0.16 -7.78
CA LEU A 86 -8.09 -0.35 -6.78
C LEU A 86 -7.84 -1.82 -6.40
N ILE A 87 -7.50 -2.68 -7.37
CA ILE A 87 -7.13 -4.08 -7.10
C ILE A 87 -5.87 -4.14 -6.22
N VAL A 88 -4.85 -3.34 -6.55
CA VAL A 88 -3.60 -3.25 -5.77
C VAL A 88 -3.88 -2.77 -4.35
N LEU A 89 -4.72 -1.74 -4.21
CA LEU A 89 -5.13 -1.19 -2.93
C LEU A 89 -5.80 -2.26 -2.06
N LEU A 90 -6.81 -2.95 -2.60
CA LEU A 90 -7.54 -4.00 -1.88
C LEU A 90 -6.63 -5.16 -1.50
N ALA A 91 -5.82 -5.66 -2.44
CA ALA A 91 -4.87 -6.74 -2.18
C ALA A 91 -3.85 -6.37 -1.11
N GLY A 92 -3.35 -5.13 -1.13
CA GLY A 92 -2.41 -4.62 -0.12
C GLY A 92 -3.04 -4.49 1.26
N ILE A 93 -4.28 -3.99 1.35
CA ILE A 93 -5.02 -3.91 2.61
C ILE A 93 -5.23 -5.31 3.19
N VAL A 94 -5.70 -6.26 2.37
CA VAL A 94 -5.90 -7.66 2.79
C VAL A 94 -4.59 -8.25 3.30
N MET A 95 -3.48 -8.05 2.60
CA MET A 95 -2.17 -8.56 3.04
C MET A 95 -1.70 -7.95 4.35
N VAL A 96 -1.83 -6.63 4.52
CA VAL A 96 -1.48 -5.96 5.77
C VAL A 96 -2.29 -6.52 6.93
N ILE A 97 -3.60 -6.64 6.76
CA ILE A 97 -4.50 -7.13 7.80
C ILE A 97 -4.16 -8.58 8.15
N SER A 98 -4.03 -9.46 7.16
CA SER A 98 -3.67 -10.86 7.36
C SER A 98 -2.34 -11.01 8.11
N ARG A 99 -1.36 -10.16 7.82
CA ARG A 99 -0.04 -10.23 8.44
C ARG A 99 0.02 -9.66 9.86
N LEU A 100 -0.79 -8.64 10.16
CA LEU A 100 -0.85 -8.02 11.49
C LEU A 100 -1.90 -8.66 12.41
N ARG A 101 -2.64 -9.66 11.91
CA ARG A 101 -3.52 -10.54 12.68
C ARG A 101 -2.81 -11.75 13.27
N GLY A 102 -1.75 -12.23 12.60
CA GLY A 102 -0.99 -13.42 12.98
C GLY A 102 0.02 -13.18 14.08
#